data_AF-A0A0W0UHL9-F1
#
_entry.id   AF-A0A0W0UHL9-F1
#
_cell.length_a   1.000
_cell.length_b   1.000
_cell.length_c   1.000
_cell.angle_alpha   90.00
_cell.angle_beta   90.00
_cell.angle_gamma   90.00
#
_symmetry.space_group_name_H-M   'P 1'
#
loop_
_entity.id
_entity.type
_entity.pdbx_description
1 polymer ?
#
loop_
_entity_poly.entity_id
_entity_poly.type
_entity_poly.pdbx_seq_one_letter_code
_entity_poly.pdbx_strand_id
1 'polypeptide(L)'
;MSKYKLPPLVLFESHADRSVTDFLIRNLDYLREVGYTKICFELPKGLALAAVIQQMRMAIMLQSSKVSSMDFKQSNFQIEVEKLRSVASKQQLFLEIEEKGLRFKAIDMPVEKQMEYGLNSKKRNQMLTQGTIETAEEADGGVILVTGFGHNVLQEMIAHYDSGHADQYLWFHLHNPNYETEAHKELVRDYEKRGYENCFPLGVSILDVSTDTKIEEIDTQIKEAISKNCYNYVAEEVDTSTASILKQLLGPNVSAHLRTDGQHHVDAIIPLPGADSEISRGDFLRELSNTLKGISYEVEKGSAIIRDINDKPVAEQLSSLKSSKL
;
A
#
# COMPACT_ATOMS: atom_id res chain seq x y z
N MET A 1 -12.54 -18.01 3.90
CA MET A 1 -13.29 -16.75 4.03
C MET A 1 -12.27 -15.65 4.18
N SER A 2 -12.47 -14.49 3.53
CA SER A 2 -11.53 -13.39 3.69
C SER A 2 -11.70 -12.73 5.07
N LYS A 3 -10.62 -12.34 5.75
CA LYS A 3 -10.72 -11.53 6.99
C LYS A 3 -10.68 -10.05 6.70
N TYR A 4 -9.84 -9.63 5.77
CA TYR A 4 -9.64 -8.23 5.44
C TYR A 4 -10.35 -7.84 4.14
N LYS A 5 -10.89 -6.62 4.09
CA LYS A 5 -11.45 -6.00 2.87
C LYS A 5 -10.39 -5.61 1.86
N LEU A 6 -9.25 -5.11 2.34
CA LEU A 6 -8.08 -4.81 1.53
C LEU A 6 -6.94 -5.72 1.94
N PRO A 7 -6.07 -6.16 1.01
CA PRO A 7 -4.87 -6.86 1.41
C PRO A 7 -3.94 -5.91 2.18
N PRO A 8 -3.50 -6.27 3.41
CA PRO A 8 -2.44 -5.52 4.06
C PRO A 8 -1.20 -5.47 3.16
N LEU A 9 -0.72 -4.27 2.85
CA LEU A 9 0.42 -4.07 1.96
C LEU A 9 1.69 -3.97 2.78
N VAL A 10 2.61 -4.93 2.65
CA VAL A 10 3.91 -4.92 3.31
C VAL A 10 5.00 -4.57 2.31
N LEU A 11 5.68 -3.46 2.56
CA LEU A 11 6.81 -2.97 1.78
C LEU A 11 8.08 -3.10 2.61
N PHE A 12 8.94 -4.02 2.19
CA PHE A 12 10.27 -4.16 2.77
C PHE A 12 11.19 -3.07 2.25
N GLU A 13 11.67 -2.21 3.15
CA GLU A 13 12.66 -1.20 2.84
C GLU A 13 14.09 -1.65 3.16
N SER A 14 15.04 -1.04 2.46
CA SER A 14 16.44 -0.99 2.86
C SER A 14 16.73 0.43 3.33
N HIS A 15 17.35 0.62 4.49
CA HIS A 15 17.62 1.96 5.01
C HIS A 15 18.51 2.82 4.09
N ALA A 16 19.26 2.18 3.20
CA ALA A 16 20.12 2.86 2.23
C ALA A 16 19.44 3.14 0.88
N ASP A 17 18.18 2.73 0.72
CA ASP A 17 17.44 2.83 -0.53
C ASP A 17 16.15 3.65 -0.34
N ARG A 18 15.77 4.38 -1.38
CA ARG A 18 14.58 5.23 -1.46
C ARG A 18 13.45 4.60 -2.27
N SER A 19 13.63 3.41 -2.84
CA SER A 19 12.65 2.75 -3.70
C SER A 19 11.24 2.69 -3.09
N VAL A 20 11.14 2.29 -1.81
CA VAL A 20 9.87 2.22 -1.09
C VAL A 20 9.29 3.62 -0.82
N THR A 21 10.11 4.58 -0.41
CA THR A 21 9.63 5.94 -0.12
C THR A 21 9.16 6.65 -1.37
N ASP A 22 9.91 6.53 -2.47
CA ASP A 22 9.56 7.12 -3.76
C ASP A 22 8.30 6.47 -4.34
N PHE A 23 8.14 5.13 -4.23
CA PHE A 23 6.89 4.45 -4.58
C PHE A 23 5.70 5.01 -3.81
N LEU A 24 5.83 5.14 -2.49
CA LEU A 24 4.76 5.63 -1.64
C LEU A 24 4.40 7.07 -1.97
N ILE A 25 5.38 7.96 -2.14
CA ILE A 25 5.13 9.37 -2.52
C ILE A 25 4.37 9.44 -3.85
N ARG A 26 4.79 8.68 -4.87
CA ARG A 26 4.10 8.67 -6.18
C ARG A 26 2.69 8.09 -6.14
N ASN A 27 2.42 7.15 -5.24
CA ASN A 27 1.19 6.35 -5.25
C ASN A 27 0.28 6.60 -4.03
N LEU A 28 0.61 7.55 -3.15
CA LEU A 28 -0.14 7.78 -1.90
C LEU A 28 -1.60 8.13 -2.16
N ASP A 29 -1.86 8.99 -3.15
CA ASP A 29 -3.22 9.38 -3.53
C ASP A 29 -4.04 8.17 -4.00
N TYR A 30 -3.48 7.36 -4.90
CA TYR A 30 -4.12 6.11 -5.36
C TYR A 30 -4.40 5.15 -4.20
N LEU A 31 -3.41 4.91 -3.33
CA LEU A 31 -3.57 3.98 -2.20
C LEU A 31 -4.68 4.45 -1.27
N ARG A 32 -4.80 5.75 -1.02
CA ARG A 32 -5.91 6.32 -0.24
C ARG A 32 -7.25 6.16 -0.95
N GLU A 33 -7.30 6.41 -2.25
CA GLU A 33 -8.53 6.28 -3.06
C GLU A 33 -9.06 4.84 -3.05
N VAL A 34 -8.17 3.84 -3.12
CA VAL A 34 -8.52 2.42 -3.01
C VAL A 34 -8.96 2.02 -1.59
N GLY A 35 -8.63 2.82 -0.58
CA GLY A 35 -9.11 2.65 0.79
C GLY A 35 -8.04 2.32 1.83
N TYR A 36 -6.75 2.43 1.51
CA TYR A 36 -5.72 2.40 2.55
C TYR A 36 -5.85 3.65 3.43
N THR A 37 -6.08 3.44 4.73
CA THR A 37 -6.33 4.53 5.70
C THR A 37 -5.20 4.73 6.69
N LYS A 38 -4.25 3.80 6.75
CA LYS A 38 -3.20 3.78 7.76
C LYS A 38 -1.86 3.35 7.17
N ILE A 39 -0.79 3.98 7.64
CA ILE A 39 0.59 3.58 7.32
C ILE A 39 1.39 3.40 8.59
N CYS A 40 2.14 2.30 8.64
CA CYS A 40 2.88 1.84 9.80
C CYS A 40 4.36 1.76 9.50
N PHE A 41 5.15 2.19 10.47
CA PHE A 41 6.59 2.12 10.42
C PHE A 41 7.12 1.36 11.62
N GLU A 42 8.22 0.65 11.42
CA GLU A 42 9.04 0.05 12.45
C GLU A 42 9.77 1.12 13.28
N LEU A 43 8.99 1.92 13.99
CA LEU A 43 9.42 2.99 14.88
C LEU A 43 8.88 2.72 16.29
N PRO A 44 9.58 3.17 17.35
CA PRO A 44 9.13 3.02 18.73
C PRO A 44 7.67 3.45 18.93
N LYS A 45 6.85 2.54 19.47
CA LYS A 45 5.43 2.75 19.72
C LYS A 45 5.20 4.01 20.57
N GLY A 46 4.21 4.80 20.17
CA GLY A 46 3.85 6.06 20.82
C GLY A 46 4.53 7.30 20.23
N LEU A 47 5.46 7.15 19.28
CA LEU A 47 5.94 8.29 18.51
C LEU A 47 4.82 8.87 17.65
N ALA A 48 4.64 10.19 17.74
CA ALA A 48 3.72 10.95 16.90
C ALA A 48 4.41 11.38 15.60
N LEU A 49 3.64 11.49 14.51
CA LEU A 49 4.15 11.89 13.19
C LEU A 49 4.97 13.19 13.24
N ALA A 50 4.46 14.22 13.91
CA ALA A 50 5.16 15.51 14.06
C ALA A 50 6.53 15.37 14.74
N ALA A 51 6.65 14.49 15.74
CA ALA A 51 7.93 14.23 16.41
C ALA A 51 8.90 13.51 15.46
N VAL A 52 8.41 12.56 14.65
CA VAL A 52 9.22 11.86 13.64
C VAL A 52 9.71 12.83 12.56
N ILE A 53 8.84 13.72 12.05
CA ILE A 53 9.21 14.76 11.09
C ILE A 53 10.33 15.65 11.64
N GLN A 54 10.22 16.06 12.92
CA GLN A 54 11.24 16.88 13.58
C GLN A 54 12.58 16.12 13.74
N GLN A 55 12.54 14.86 14.15
CA GLN A 55 13.75 14.02 14.24
C GLN A 55 14.44 13.89 12.88
N MET A 56 13.67 13.69 11.80
CA MET A 56 14.22 13.64 10.45
C MET A 56 14.84 14.96 10.01
N ARG A 57 14.28 16.13 10.40
CA ARG A 57 14.92 17.44 10.13
C ARG A 57 16.32 17.51 10.74
N MET A 58 16.46 17.04 11.98
CA MET A 58 17.76 16.99 12.64
C MET A 58 18.73 16.04 11.94
N ALA A 59 18.27 14.84 11.56
CA ALA A 59 19.08 13.86 10.84
C ALA A 59 19.58 14.42 9.49
N ILE A 60 18.72 15.12 8.74
CA ILE A 60 19.10 15.79 7.48
C ILE A 60 20.18 16.83 7.72
N MET A 61 20.04 17.68 8.74
CA MET A 61 21.04 18.71 9.04
C MET A 61 22.41 18.09 9.36
N LEU A 62 22.44 17.04 10.20
CA LEU A 62 23.67 16.35 10.56
C LEU A 62 24.32 15.68 9.34
N GLN A 63 23.53 14.97 8.54
CA GLN A 63 24.01 14.27 7.36
C GLN A 63 24.47 15.25 6.26
N SER A 64 23.76 16.36 6.09
CA SER A 64 24.14 17.44 5.17
C SER A 64 25.46 18.09 5.56
N SER A 65 25.67 18.36 6.86
CA SER A 65 26.94 18.87 7.37
C SER A 65 28.09 17.90 7.10
N LYS A 66 27.87 16.59 7.33
CA LYS A 66 28.84 15.55 7.03
C LYS A 66 29.22 15.56 5.54
N VAL A 67 28.25 15.46 4.64
CA VAL A 67 28.49 15.45 3.18
C VAL A 67 29.21 16.72 2.74
N SER A 68 28.80 17.89 3.23
CA SER A 68 29.39 19.19 2.86
C SER A 68 30.85 19.33 3.31
N SER A 69 31.25 18.60 4.35
CA SER A 69 32.63 18.59 4.86
C SER A 69 33.54 17.56 4.17
N MET A 70 32.98 16.67 3.35
CA MET A 70 33.73 15.60 2.68
C MET A 70 34.28 16.07 1.32
N ASP A 71 35.46 15.57 0.98
CA ASP A 71 36.00 15.70 -0.38
C ASP A 71 35.27 14.72 -1.31
N PHE A 72 34.81 15.20 -2.47
CA PHE A 72 34.11 14.39 -3.48
C PHE A 72 34.94 13.23 -4.03
N LYS A 73 36.28 13.25 -3.84
CA LYS A 73 37.18 12.15 -4.19
C LYS A 73 37.22 11.01 -3.16
N GLN A 74 36.66 11.21 -1.97
CA GLN A 74 36.58 10.14 -0.97
C GLN A 74 35.69 9.01 -1.49
N SER A 75 36.13 7.76 -1.31
CA SER A 75 35.44 6.57 -1.84
C SER A 75 34.01 6.40 -1.32
N ASN A 76 33.70 6.95 -0.15
CA ASN A 76 32.39 6.89 0.48
C ASN A 76 31.53 8.15 0.25
N PHE A 77 32.00 9.16 -0.50
CA PHE A 77 31.25 10.41 -0.71
C PHE A 77 29.85 10.14 -1.29
N GLN A 78 29.77 9.34 -2.35
CA GLN A 78 28.50 8.99 -2.99
C GLN A 78 27.56 8.23 -2.04
N ILE A 79 28.09 7.35 -1.21
CA ILE A 79 27.31 6.63 -0.19
C ILE A 79 26.70 7.61 0.81
N GLU A 80 27.45 8.61 1.26
CA GLU A 80 26.96 9.60 2.21
C GLU A 80 25.95 10.58 1.58
N VAL A 81 26.08 10.87 0.28
CA VAL A 81 25.08 11.60 -0.51
C VAL A 81 23.77 10.79 -0.62
N GLU A 82 23.84 9.49 -0.91
CA GLU A 82 22.64 8.66 -0.98
C GLU A 82 21.95 8.49 0.37
N LYS A 83 22.72 8.39 1.47
CA LYS A 83 22.14 8.46 2.83
C LYS A 83 21.37 9.76 3.06
N LEU A 84 21.93 10.90 2.64
CA LEU A 84 21.25 12.20 2.75
C LEU A 84 19.94 12.19 1.95
N ARG A 85 19.96 11.67 0.72
CA ARG A 85 18.78 11.56 -0.15
C ARG A 85 17.73 10.62 0.43
N SER A 86 18.12 9.48 0.99
CA SER A 86 17.22 8.53 1.66
C SER A 86 16.52 9.17 2.87
N VAL A 87 17.26 9.83 3.75
CA VAL A 87 16.67 10.53 4.91
C VAL A 87 15.74 11.67 4.47
N ALA A 88 16.12 12.43 3.44
CA ALA A 88 15.28 13.48 2.87
C ALA A 88 13.98 12.93 2.24
N SER A 89 14.05 11.84 1.48
CA SER A 89 12.87 11.19 0.88
C SER A 89 11.93 10.63 1.96
N LYS A 90 12.47 10.04 3.04
CA LYS A 90 11.66 9.62 4.20
C LYS A 90 10.94 10.79 4.88
N GLN A 91 11.63 11.91 5.07
CA GLN A 91 10.98 13.11 5.59
C GLN A 91 9.85 13.58 4.67
N GLN A 92 10.10 13.63 3.37
CA GLN A 92 9.09 14.02 2.41
C GLN A 92 7.87 13.10 2.49
N LEU A 93 8.06 11.78 2.55
CA LEU A 93 6.98 10.83 2.76
C LEU A 93 6.16 11.15 4.02
N PHE A 94 6.79 11.48 5.15
CA PHE A 94 6.07 11.85 6.37
C PHE A 94 5.27 13.15 6.24
N LEU A 95 5.79 14.13 5.50
CA LEU A 95 5.07 15.36 5.19
C LEU A 95 3.86 15.08 4.28
N GLU A 96 4.03 14.24 3.25
CA GLU A 96 2.93 13.81 2.38
C GLU A 96 1.85 13.04 3.17
N ILE A 97 2.25 12.17 4.10
CA ILE A 97 1.31 11.47 5.01
C ILE A 97 0.49 12.47 5.83
N GLU A 98 1.15 13.51 6.37
CA GLU A 98 0.51 14.58 7.15
C GLU A 98 -0.49 15.37 6.29
N GLU A 99 -0.06 15.81 5.10
CA GLU A 99 -0.87 16.60 4.17
C GLU A 99 -2.08 15.81 3.65
N LYS A 100 -1.88 14.54 3.28
CA LYS A 100 -2.89 13.69 2.66
C LYS A 100 -3.83 13.03 3.68
N GLY A 101 -3.59 13.23 4.98
CA GLY A 101 -4.45 12.78 6.07
C GLY A 101 -4.42 11.27 6.35
N LEU A 102 -3.37 10.56 5.93
CA LEU A 102 -3.22 9.13 6.19
C LEU A 102 -2.81 8.89 7.65
N ARG A 103 -3.45 7.95 8.35
CA ARG A 103 -3.17 7.73 9.79
C ARG A 103 -1.80 7.09 9.97
N PHE A 104 -0.88 7.82 10.58
CA PHE A 104 0.45 7.30 10.94
C PHE A 104 0.39 6.45 12.22
N LYS A 105 1.11 5.32 12.26
CA LYS A 105 1.30 4.51 13.48
C LYS A 105 2.73 3.98 13.56
N ALA A 106 3.37 4.19 14.71
CA ALA A 106 4.63 3.56 15.08
C ALA A 106 4.33 2.24 15.82
N ILE A 107 4.88 1.11 15.36
CA ILE A 107 4.47 -0.23 15.82
C ILE A 107 5.57 -1.06 16.49
N ASP A 108 6.80 -0.57 16.56
CA ASP A 108 7.92 -1.30 17.15
C ASP A 108 8.03 -1.07 18.67
N MET A 109 8.81 -1.91 19.33
CA MET A 109 9.10 -1.83 20.76
C MET A 109 9.79 -0.50 21.12
N PRO A 110 9.50 0.12 22.28
CA PRO A 110 10.25 1.28 22.78
C PRO A 110 11.75 0.99 22.91
N VAL A 111 12.59 2.00 22.63
CA VAL A 111 14.06 1.86 22.57
C VAL A 111 14.64 1.26 23.86
N GLU A 112 14.12 1.68 25.01
CA GLU A 112 14.59 1.22 26.32
C GLU A 112 14.40 -0.30 26.47
N LYS A 113 13.27 -0.82 25.97
CA LYS A 113 12.98 -2.26 25.96
C LYS A 113 13.76 -3.01 24.87
N GLN A 114 14.04 -2.37 23.74
CA GLN A 114 14.90 -2.99 22.72
C GLN A 114 16.30 -3.26 23.27
N MET A 115 16.84 -2.34 24.09
CA MET A 115 18.14 -2.52 24.74
C MET A 115 18.11 -3.60 25.84
N GLU A 116 16.97 -3.80 26.50
CA GLU A 116 16.79 -4.86 27.51
C GLU A 116 16.73 -6.26 26.88
N TYR A 117 15.92 -6.44 25.84
CA TYR A 117 15.67 -7.76 25.25
C TYR A 117 16.60 -8.11 24.09
N GLY A 118 17.18 -7.10 23.45
CA GLY A 118 17.96 -7.22 22.22
C GLY A 118 17.14 -7.00 20.96
N LEU A 119 17.80 -6.45 19.93
CA LEU A 119 17.20 -6.07 18.64
C LEU A 119 16.59 -7.25 17.88
N ASN A 120 17.13 -8.46 18.05
CA ASN A 120 16.66 -9.68 17.37
C ASN A 120 15.85 -10.60 18.31
N SER A 121 15.37 -10.08 19.44
CA SER A 121 14.66 -10.90 20.41
C SER A 121 13.32 -11.40 19.88
N LYS A 122 12.94 -12.62 20.27
CA LYS A 122 11.61 -13.17 19.99
C LYS A 122 10.50 -12.24 20.50
N LYS A 123 10.73 -11.58 21.65
CA LYS A 123 9.77 -10.66 22.28
C LYS A 123 9.54 -9.40 21.44
N ARG A 124 10.58 -8.79 20.86
CA ARG A 124 10.43 -7.65 19.94
C ARG A 124 9.66 -8.05 18.69
N ASN A 125 10.06 -9.14 18.04
CA ASN A 125 9.38 -9.62 16.83
C ASN A 125 7.91 -9.97 17.08
N GLN A 126 7.58 -10.60 18.22
CA GLN A 126 6.20 -10.87 18.60
C GLN A 126 5.39 -9.58 18.80
N MET A 127 5.96 -8.57 19.47
CA MET A 127 5.29 -7.27 19.66
C MET A 127 5.05 -6.56 18.33
N LEU A 128 6.05 -6.55 17.44
CA LEU A 128 5.93 -5.97 16.10
C LEU A 128 4.85 -6.69 15.28
N THR A 129 4.82 -8.03 15.35
CA THR A 129 3.82 -8.86 14.66
C THR A 129 2.41 -8.59 15.19
N GLN A 130 2.22 -8.61 16.51
CA GLN A 130 0.92 -8.33 17.11
C GLN A 130 0.45 -6.92 16.76
N GLY A 131 1.34 -5.92 16.86
CA GLY A 131 1.03 -4.56 16.45
C GLY A 131 0.63 -4.47 14.97
N THR A 132 1.23 -5.27 14.10
CA THR A 132 0.85 -5.35 12.67
C THR A 132 -0.55 -5.94 12.50
N ILE A 133 -0.82 -7.11 13.10
CA ILE A 133 -2.11 -7.81 12.99
C ILE A 133 -3.25 -6.97 13.58
N GLU A 134 -3.08 -6.44 14.79
CA GLU A 134 -4.06 -5.54 15.44
C GLU A 134 -4.38 -4.36 14.54
N THR A 135 -3.35 -3.80 13.91
CA THR A 135 -3.51 -2.64 13.05
C THR A 135 -4.22 -2.98 11.74
N ALA A 136 -3.91 -4.14 11.16
CA ALA A 136 -4.61 -4.66 9.99
C ALA A 136 -6.08 -4.92 10.34
N GLU A 137 -6.39 -5.48 11.51
CA GLU A 137 -7.77 -5.67 11.97
C GLU A 137 -8.50 -4.33 12.17
N GLU A 138 -7.89 -3.37 12.86
CA GLU A 138 -8.43 -2.03 13.07
C GLU A 138 -8.76 -1.27 11.76
N ALA A 139 -8.02 -1.56 10.68
CA ALA A 139 -8.12 -0.88 9.39
C ALA A 139 -8.72 -1.78 8.30
N ASP A 140 -9.22 -2.96 8.66
CA ASP A 140 -9.78 -3.94 7.74
C ASP A 140 -8.85 -4.27 6.54
N GLY A 141 -7.57 -4.40 6.88
CA GLY A 141 -6.44 -4.60 5.98
C GLY A 141 -6.06 -3.42 5.07
N GLY A 142 -6.78 -2.30 5.16
CA GLY A 142 -6.39 -1.00 4.57
C GLY A 142 -5.21 -0.36 5.28
N VAL A 143 -4.15 -1.15 5.54
CA VAL A 143 -2.90 -0.75 6.18
C VAL A 143 -1.72 -0.99 5.25
N ILE A 144 -0.82 -0.01 5.21
CA ILE A 144 0.49 -0.12 4.58
C ILE A 144 1.52 -0.30 5.71
N LEU A 145 2.35 -1.32 5.64
CA LEU A 145 3.42 -1.59 6.57
C LEU A 145 4.78 -1.40 5.89
N VAL A 146 5.60 -0.52 6.44
CA VAL A 146 6.99 -0.30 6.03
C VAL A 146 7.92 -0.86 7.11
N THR A 147 8.70 -1.87 6.76
CA THR A 147 9.62 -2.56 7.69
C THR A 147 10.91 -2.96 6.97
N GLY A 148 12.00 -3.19 7.71
CA GLY A 148 13.27 -3.58 7.09
C GLY A 148 13.22 -4.98 6.46
N PHE A 149 13.86 -5.18 5.31
CA PHE A 149 13.96 -6.51 4.67
C PHE A 149 14.64 -7.60 5.54
N GLY A 150 15.36 -7.19 6.58
CA GLY A 150 15.91 -8.07 7.62
C GLY A 150 14.86 -8.72 8.53
N HIS A 151 13.60 -8.27 8.49
CA HIS A 151 12.52 -8.77 9.35
C HIS A 151 11.75 -9.92 8.71
N ASN A 152 12.43 -10.90 8.10
CA ASN A 152 11.77 -12.08 7.55
C ASN A 152 10.97 -12.86 8.62
N VAL A 153 11.44 -12.81 9.88
CA VAL A 153 10.75 -13.35 11.06
C VAL A 153 9.34 -12.77 11.25
N LEU A 154 9.10 -11.52 10.85
CA LEU A 154 7.76 -10.93 10.87
C LEU A 154 6.81 -11.74 9.99
N GLN A 155 7.26 -12.13 8.79
CA GLN A 155 6.45 -12.93 7.87
C GLN A 155 6.17 -14.34 8.43
N GLU A 156 7.19 -14.98 9.00
CA GLU A 156 7.04 -16.28 9.69
C GLU A 156 6.04 -16.19 10.86
N MET A 157 6.08 -15.10 11.62
CA MET A 157 5.18 -14.88 12.74
C MET A 157 3.77 -14.53 12.29
N ILE A 158 3.56 -13.78 11.21
CA ILE A 158 2.22 -13.56 10.64
C ILE A 158 1.64 -14.89 10.12
N ALA A 159 2.44 -15.71 9.43
CA ALA A 159 2.02 -17.04 8.99
C ALA A 159 1.56 -17.93 10.16
N HIS A 160 2.13 -17.73 11.34
CA HIS A 160 1.77 -18.47 12.55
C HIS A 160 0.58 -17.87 13.32
N TYR A 161 0.58 -16.56 13.56
CA TYR A 161 -0.38 -15.88 14.43
C TYR A 161 -1.66 -15.43 13.71
N ASP A 162 -1.63 -15.30 12.38
CA ASP A 162 -2.79 -15.01 11.53
C ASP A 162 -2.98 -16.10 10.46
N SER A 163 -2.74 -17.37 10.84
CA SER A 163 -2.63 -18.51 9.92
C SER A 163 -3.84 -18.75 9.01
N GLY A 164 -5.01 -18.21 9.32
CA GLY A 164 -6.21 -18.31 8.48
C GLY A 164 -6.30 -17.24 7.39
N HIS A 165 -5.45 -16.22 7.42
CA HIS A 165 -5.57 -15.00 6.59
C HIS A 165 -4.21 -14.43 6.16
N ALA A 166 -3.10 -15.07 6.54
CA ALA A 166 -1.75 -14.63 6.24
C ALA A 166 -1.47 -14.54 4.73
N ASP A 167 -2.18 -15.35 3.93
CA ASP A 167 -2.14 -15.35 2.47
C ASP A 167 -2.73 -14.08 1.82
N GLN A 168 -3.46 -13.26 2.58
CA GLN A 168 -4.01 -11.98 2.11
C GLN A 168 -2.99 -10.85 2.10
N TYR A 169 -1.89 -11.00 2.83
CA TYR A 169 -0.85 -9.97 2.90
C TYR A 169 -0.09 -9.95 1.56
N LEU A 170 0.08 -8.76 1.00
CA LEU A 170 0.92 -8.56 -0.16
C LEU A 170 2.33 -8.17 0.28
N TRP A 171 3.32 -8.97 -0.08
CA TRP A 171 4.70 -8.79 0.35
C TRP A 171 5.57 -8.35 -0.83
N PHE A 172 6.09 -7.13 -0.75
CA PHE A 172 6.99 -6.60 -1.76
C PHE A 172 8.30 -6.11 -1.16
N HIS A 173 9.39 -6.36 -1.87
CA HIS A 173 10.66 -5.71 -1.63
C HIS A 173 11.00 -4.89 -2.87
N LEU A 174 10.87 -3.56 -2.77
CA LEU A 174 11.25 -2.64 -3.84
C LEU A 174 12.69 -2.24 -3.56
N HIS A 175 13.62 -2.62 -4.44
CA HIS A 175 15.03 -2.30 -4.26
C HIS A 175 15.69 -1.79 -5.54
N ASN A 176 16.63 -0.87 -5.38
CA ASN A 176 17.51 -0.44 -6.44
C ASN A 176 18.89 -1.07 -6.26
N PRO A 177 19.27 -2.05 -7.09
CA PRO A 177 20.55 -2.75 -6.95
C PRO A 177 21.78 -1.83 -7.08
N ASN A 178 21.61 -0.65 -7.69
CA ASN A 178 22.69 0.33 -7.82
C ASN A 178 23.07 1.01 -6.49
N TYR A 179 22.19 0.98 -5.48
CA TYR A 179 22.38 1.65 -4.19
C TYR A 179 22.48 0.68 -3.01
N GLU A 180 22.67 -0.61 -3.29
CA GLU A 180 22.77 -1.63 -2.25
C GLU A 180 24.04 -1.49 -1.41
N THR A 181 23.86 -1.57 -0.09
CA THR A 181 24.97 -1.71 0.85
C THR A 181 25.52 -3.14 0.85
N GLU A 182 26.79 -3.31 1.21
CA GLU A 182 27.36 -4.65 1.37
C GLU A 182 26.61 -5.50 2.40
N ALA A 183 26.15 -4.90 3.50
CA ALA A 183 25.33 -5.61 4.49
C ALA A 183 24.02 -6.14 3.91
N HIS A 184 23.38 -5.37 3.01
CA HIS A 184 22.17 -5.83 2.32
C HIS A 184 22.49 -6.94 1.33
N LYS A 185 23.58 -6.83 0.55
CA LYS A 185 24.03 -7.88 -0.37
C LYS A 185 24.35 -9.19 0.35
N GLU A 186 24.98 -9.12 1.52
CA GLU A 186 25.25 -10.28 2.37
C GLU A 186 23.95 -10.94 2.85
N LEU A 187 23.00 -10.13 3.33
CA LEU A 187 21.67 -10.60 3.73
C LEU A 187 20.93 -11.32 2.59
N VAL A 188 20.92 -10.72 1.40
CA VAL A 188 20.30 -11.30 0.20
C VAL A 188 20.95 -12.63 -0.17
N ARG A 189 22.29 -12.69 -0.22
CA ARG A 189 23.02 -13.94 -0.49
C ARG A 189 22.70 -15.04 0.52
N ASP A 190 22.54 -14.68 1.79
CA ASP A 190 22.16 -15.63 2.83
C ASP A 190 20.73 -16.17 2.63
N TYR A 191 19.79 -15.32 2.21
CA TYR A 191 18.44 -15.75 1.84
C TYR A 191 18.43 -16.63 0.59
N GLU A 192 19.16 -16.25 -0.47
CA GLU A 192 19.28 -17.06 -1.69
C GLU A 192 19.89 -18.44 -1.40
N LYS A 193 20.93 -18.49 -0.57
CA LYS A 193 21.56 -19.75 -0.15
C LYS A 193 20.61 -20.65 0.64
N ARG A 194 19.70 -20.07 1.43
CA ARG A 194 18.69 -20.79 2.21
C ARG A 194 17.45 -21.17 1.39
N GLY A 195 17.23 -20.50 0.26
CA GLY A 195 15.97 -20.54 -0.49
C GLY A 195 14.96 -19.54 0.09
N TYR A 196 14.43 -18.65 -0.76
CA TYR A 196 13.49 -17.60 -0.33
C TYR A 196 12.25 -18.17 0.33
N GLU A 197 11.73 -19.31 -0.14
CA GLU A 197 10.58 -20.01 0.43
C GLU A 197 10.78 -20.43 1.90
N ASN A 198 12.03 -20.65 2.32
CA ASN A 198 12.38 -21.02 3.69
C ASN A 198 12.58 -19.79 4.60
N CYS A 199 12.76 -18.62 4.00
CA CYS A 199 12.90 -17.34 4.71
C CYS A 199 11.59 -16.53 4.69
N PHE A 200 10.79 -16.72 3.65
CA PHE A 200 9.57 -16.00 3.34
C PHE A 200 8.47 -17.00 2.97
N PRO A 201 7.86 -17.67 3.95
CA PRO A 201 6.88 -18.73 3.72
C PRO A 201 5.57 -18.26 3.06
N LEU A 202 5.27 -16.96 3.11
CA LEU A 202 4.11 -16.36 2.44
C LEU A 202 4.46 -15.82 1.04
N GLY A 203 5.71 -16.03 0.60
CA GLY A 203 6.26 -15.43 -0.61
C GLY A 203 6.65 -13.97 -0.42
N VAL A 204 7.59 -13.49 -1.24
CA VAL A 204 7.95 -12.08 -1.33
C VAL A 204 8.27 -11.75 -2.78
N SER A 205 7.65 -10.69 -3.31
CA SER A 205 7.92 -10.18 -4.64
C SER A 205 9.08 -9.20 -4.58
N ILE A 206 10.26 -9.62 -5.03
CA ILE A 206 11.45 -8.78 -5.09
C ILE A 206 11.48 -8.09 -6.45
N LEU A 207 11.40 -6.75 -6.44
CA LEU A 207 11.22 -5.93 -7.62
C LEU A 207 12.38 -4.92 -7.75
N ASP A 208 13.02 -4.95 -8.91
CA ASP A 208 14.16 -4.10 -9.26
C ASP A 208 13.68 -2.77 -9.87
N VAL A 209 13.95 -1.66 -9.20
CA VAL A 209 13.59 -0.31 -9.67
C VAL A 209 14.77 0.47 -10.26
N SER A 210 15.73 -0.22 -10.89
CA SER A 210 16.95 0.40 -11.43
C SER A 210 16.72 1.44 -12.53
N THR A 211 15.56 1.42 -13.20
CA THR A 211 15.24 2.30 -14.35
C THR A 211 13.82 2.84 -14.28
N ASP A 212 13.58 4.00 -14.92
CA ASP A 212 12.25 4.65 -14.94
C ASP A 212 11.18 3.77 -15.59
N THR A 213 11.50 3.06 -16.67
CA THR A 213 10.57 2.11 -17.31
C THR A 213 10.14 1.00 -16.34
N LYS A 214 11.08 0.46 -15.55
CA LYS A 214 10.75 -0.55 -14.54
C LYS A 214 9.91 0.03 -13.40
N ILE A 215 10.12 1.30 -13.04
CA ILE A 215 9.31 1.96 -12.01
C ILE A 215 7.84 1.97 -12.41
N GLU A 216 7.49 2.38 -13.63
CA GLU A 216 6.10 2.40 -14.10
C GLU A 216 5.47 1.01 -14.18
N GLU A 217 6.24 0.01 -14.62
CA GLU A 217 5.81 -1.39 -14.64
C GLU A 217 5.56 -1.93 -13.23
N ILE A 218 6.44 -1.62 -12.27
CA ILE A 218 6.32 -2.05 -10.87
C ILE A 218 5.13 -1.38 -10.20
N ASP A 219 4.96 -0.07 -10.39
CA ASP A 219 3.81 0.66 -9.89
C ASP A 219 2.52 0.01 -10.41
N THR A 220 2.48 -0.38 -11.69
CA THR A 220 1.33 -1.09 -12.29
C THR A 220 1.13 -2.48 -11.70
N GLN A 221 2.19 -3.29 -11.57
CA GLN A 221 2.12 -4.64 -11.00
C GLN A 221 1.57 -4.65 -9.58
N ILE A 222 2.00 -3.71 -8.73
CA ILE A 222 1.50 -3.60 -7.35
C ILE A 222 0.03 -3.19 -7.34
N LYS A 223 -0.35 -2.21 -8.17
CA LYS A 223 -1.76 -1.79 -8.32
C LYS A 223 -2.63 -2.96 -8.75
N GLU A 224 -2.21 -3.72 -9.74
CA GLU A 224 -2.91 -4.92 -10.20
C GLU A 224 -3.00 -6.01 -9.11
N ALA A 225 -1.98 -6.18 -8.28
CA ALA A 225 -2.00 -7.13 -7.17
C ALA A 225 -3.01 -6.73 -6.08
N ILE A 226 -3.06 -5.44 -5.74
CA ILE A 226 -4.08 -4.88 -4.84
C ILE A 226 -5.46 -5.11 -5.45
N SER A 227 -5.66 -4.65 -6.68
CA SER A 227 -6.86 -4.83 -7.49
C SER A 227 -7.39 -6.26 -7.49
N LYS A 228 -6.55 -7.26 -7.83
CA LYS A 228 -6.96 -8.68 -7.87
C LYS A 228 -7.53 -9.19 -6.54
N ASN A 229 -7.05 -8.68 -5.42
CA ASN A 229 -7.55 -9.05 -4.10
C ASN A 229 -8.80 -8.25 -3.69
N CYS A 230 -9.02 -7.10 -4.34
CA CYS A 230 -10.18 -6.24 -4.12
C CYS A 230 -11.37 -6.53 -5.06
N TYR A 231 -11.15 -7.23 -6.19
CA TYR A 231 -12.16 -7.47 -7.24
C TYR A 231 -12.57 -8.95 -7.36
N ASN A 232 -12.67 -9.65 -6.24
CA ASN A 232 -13.28 -10.97 -6.22
C ASN A 232 -14.74 -10.82 -5.85
N TYR A 233 -15.62 -11.35 -6.70
CA TYR A 233 -17.05 -11.22 -6.57
C TYR A 233 -17.71 -12.59 -6.38
N VAL A 234 -18.72 -12.64 -5.53
CA VAL A 234 -19.66 -13.76 -5.53
C VAL A 234 -20.36 -13.77 -6.89
N ALA A 235 -20.54 -14.97 -7.47
CA ALA A 235 -21.09 -15.11 -8.82
C ALA A 235 -22.51 -14.55 -8.94
N GLU A 236 -23.29 -14.58 -7.86
CA GLU A 236 -24.63 -14.01 -7.84
C GLU A 236 -24.60 -12.48 -7.87
N GLU A 237 -25.43 -11.90 -8.74
CA GLU A 237 -25.73 -10.47 -8.73
C GLU A 237 -26.64 -10.15 -7.53
N VAL A 238 -26.38 -9.02 -6.88
CA VAL A 238 -27.16 -8.51 -5.76
C VAL A 238 -28.10 -7.41 -6.25
N ASP A 239 -29.38 -7.53 -5.92
CA ASP A 239 -30.35 -6.47 -6.18
C ASP A 239 -30.47 -5.54 -4.96
N THR A 240 -29.94 -4.33 -5.09
CA THR A 240 -29.99 -3.29 -4.05
C THR A 240 -30.65 -2.03 -4.60
N SER A 241 -31.14 -1.16 -3.72
CA SER A 241 -31.74 0.12 -4.14
C SER A 241 -30.74 1.01 -4.89
N THR A 242 -29.46 0.98 -4.51
CA THR A 242 -28.36 1.71 -5.15
C THR A 242 -27.97 1.10 -6.49
N ALA A 243 -27.96 -0.24 -6.63
CA ALA A 243 -27.79 -0.94 -7.90
C ALA A 243 -28.94 -0.59 -8.88
N SER A 244 -30.17 -0.57 -8.38
CA SER A 244 -31.36 -0.15 -9.14
C SER A 244 -31.25 1.30 -9.63
N ILE A 245 -30.72 2.22 -8.80
CA ILE A 245 -30.47 3.61 -9.22
C ILE A 245 -29.43 3.66 -10.34
N LEU A 246 -28.33 2.94 -10.20
CA LEU A 246 -27.27 2.90 -11.22
C LEU A 246 -27.78 2.33 -12.54
N LYS A 247 -28.57 1.25 -12.50
CA LYS A 247 -29.23 0.70 -13.69
C LYS A 247 -30.16 1.71 -14.38
N GLN A 248 -30.88 2.53 -13.62
CA GLN A 248 -31.73 3.60 -14.16
C GLN A 248 -30.93 4.75 -14.81
N LEU A 249 -29.73 5.03 -14.29
CA LEU A 249 -28.89 6.11 -14.78
C LEU A 249 -28.06 5.69 -15.99
N LEU A 250 -27.49 4.49 -15.96
CA LEU A 250 -26.45 4.02 -16.87
C LEU A 250 -26.89 2.87 -17.79
N GLY A 251 -28.06 2.27 -17.52
CA GLY A 251 -28.63 1.19 -18.31
C GLY A 251 -28.54 -0.19 -17.64
N PRO A 252 -29.18 -1.21 -18.25
CA PRO A 252 -29.36 -2.53 -17.63
C PRO A 252 -28.08 -3.36 -17.53
N ASN A 253 -27.02 -2.99 -18.24
CA ASN A 253 -25.75 -3.72 -18.25
C ASN A 253 -24.91 -3.48 -16.99
N VAL A 254 -25.30 -2.54 -16.13
CA VAL A 254 -24.68 -2.41 -14.81
C VAL A 254 -25.07 -3.61 -13.98
N SER A 255 -24.08 -4.34 -13.47
CA SER A 255 -24.31 -5.39 -12.47
C SER A 255 -23.79 -4.94 -11.12
N ALA A 256 -24.32 -5.50 -10.03
CA ALA A 256 -23.83 -5.25 -8.70
C ALA A 256 -23.51 -6.57 -8.02
N HIS A 257 -22.33 -6.70 -7.44
CA HIS A 257 -21.89 -7.97 -6.87
C HIS A 257 -21.35 -7.80 -5.47
N LEU A 258 -21.63 -8.80 -4.64
CA LEU A 258 -21.00 -8.92 -3.34
C LEU A 258 -19.51 -9.20 -3.56
N ARG A 259 -18.65 -8.47 -2.85
CA ARG A 259 -17.24 -8.89 -2.77
C ARG A 259 -17.15 -10.21 -2.03
N THR A 260 -16.18 -11.05 -2.37
CA THR A 260 -15.86 -12.27 -1.61
C THR A 260 -15.07 -11.97 -0.32
N ASP A 261 -14.99 -10.69 0.06
CA ASP A 261 -14.28 -10.20 1.25
C ASP A 261 -14.99 -10.56 2.57
N GLY A 262 -16.21 -11.10 2.50
CA GLY A 262 -16.97 -11.56 3.67
C GLY A 262 -17.69 -10.45 4.43
N GLN A 263 -17.66 -9.20 3.94
CA GLN A 263 -18.16 -8.02 4.67
C GLN A 263 -19.42 -7.40 4.09
N HIS A 264 -20.12 -8.16 3.23
CA HIS A 264 -21.33 -7.71 2.55
C HIS A 264 -21.17 -6.40 1.74
N HIS A 265 -19.94 -6.05 1.38
CA HIS A 265 -19.64 -4.94 0.47
C HIS A 265 -20.16 -5.27 -0.92
N VAL A 266 -20.76 -4.27 -1.57
CA VAL A 266 -21.33 -4.41 -2.90
C VAL A 266 -20.68 -3.38 -3.82
N ASP A 267 -20.05 -3.84 -4.89
CA ASP A 267 -19.56 -2.95 -5.96
C ASP A 267 -20.51 -3.00 -7.13
N ALA A 268 -20.64 -1.87 -7.85
CA ALA A 268 -21.25 -1.85 -9.16
C ALA A 268 -20.18 -1.99 -10.24
N ILE A 269 -20.43 -2.86 -11.20
CA ILE A 269 -19.59 -3.12 -12.37
C ILE A 269 -20.32 -2.59 -13.60
N ILE A 270 -19.67 -1.67 -14.31
CA ILE A 270 -20.20 -1.01 -15.50
C ILE A 270 -19.32 -1.44 -16.67
N PRO A 271 -19.81 -2.30 -17.58
CA PRO A 271 -19.03 -2.75 -18.73
C PRO A 271 -18.62 -1.57 -19.61
N LEU A 272 -17.34 -1.50 -19.98
CA LEU A 272 -16.86 -0.54 -20.96
C LEU A 272 -17.23 -1.01 -22.37
N PRO A 273 -17.35 -0.07 -23.33
CA PRO A 273 -17.58 -0.41 -24.72
C PRO A 273 -16.46 -1.31 -25.26
N GLY A 274 -16.85 -2.40 -25.92
CA GLY A 274 -15.92 -3.26 -26.65
C GLY A 274 -15.38 -2.60 -27.92
N ALA A 275 -14.41 -3.23 -28.58
CA ALA A 275 -13.79 -2.70 -29.80
C ALA A 275 -14.78 -2.45 -30.96
N ASP A 276 -15.89 -3.19 -30.97
CA ASP A 276 -16.95 -3.10 -31.99
C ASP A 276 -18.07 -2.11 -31.63
N SER A 277 -17.93 -1.35 -30.53
CA SER A 277 -18.95 -0.38 -30.11
C SER A 277 -18.89 0.91 -30.93
N GLU A 278 -20.06 1.49 -31.21
CA GLU A 278 -20.17 2.81 -31.85
C GLU A 278 -19.64 3.94 -30.95
N ILE A 279 -19.55 3.73 -29.64
CA ILE A 279 -19.06 4.70 -28.67
C ILE A 279 -17.63 4.36 -28.30
N SER A 280 -16.72 5.33 -28.46
CA SER A 280 -15.34 5.15 -28.03
C SER A 280 -15.25 5.04 -26.51
N ARG A 281 -14.28 4.26 -26.00
CA ARG A 281 -14.03 4.14 -24.56
C ARG A 281 -13.83 5.50 -23.89
N GLY A 282 -13.15 6.44 -24.54
CA GLY A 282 -12.91 7.77 -24.00
C GLY A 282 -14.18 8.62 -23.88
N ASP A 283 -15.06 8.56 -24.88
CA ASP A 283 -16.34 9.27 -24.84
C ASP A 283 -17.27 8.68 -23.78
N PHE A 284 -17.31 7.34 -23.67
CA PHE A 284 -18.06 6.65 -22.63
C PHE A 284 -17.64 7.07 -21.22
N LEU A 285 -16.33 7.08 -20.94
CA LEU A 285 -15.83 7.49 -19.62
C LEU A 285 -16.13 8.95 -19.30
N ARG A 286 -16.10 9.84 -20.31
CA ARG A 286 -16.49 11.24 -20.14
C ARG A 286 -17.98 11.37 -19.78
N GLU A 287 -18.86 10.65 -20.48
CA GLU A 287 -20.30 10.62 -20.19
C GLU A 287 -20.59 10.00 -18.82
N LEU A 288 -19.86 8.95 -18.47
CA LEU A 288 -19.95 8.31 -17.17
C LEU A 288 -19.60 9.30 -16.04
N SER A 289 -18.47 10.00 -16.15
CA SER A 289 -18.08 11.05 -15.17
C SER A 289 -19.14 12.14 -15.04
N ASN A 290 -19.74 12.58 -16.16
CA ASN A 290 -20.83 13.57 -16.14
C ASN A 290 -22.08 13.04 -15.44
N THR A 291 -22.42 11.76 -15.66
CA THR A 291 -23.61 11.13 -15.07
C THR A 291 -23.45 10.92 -13.58
N LEU A 292 -22.24 10.53 -13.15
CA LEU A 292 -21.91 10.23 -11.76
C LEU A 292 -21.67 11.47 -10.89
N LYS A 293 -21.52 12.67 -11.48
CA LYS A 293 -21.36 13.96 -10.79
C LYS A 293 -20.41 13.92 -9.57
N GLY A 294 -19.25 13.30 -9.74
CA GLY A 294 -18.21 13.24 -8.71
C GLY A 294 -18.20 11.98 -7.84
N ILE A 295 -19.07 11.00 -8.08
CA ILE A 295 -18.88 9.65 -7.54
C ILE A 295 -17.66 9.02 -8.21
N SER A 296 -16.67 8.64 -7.41
CA SER A 296 -15.43 8.00 -7.89
C SER A 296 -15.69 6.62 -8.47
N TYR A 297 -14.96 6.27 -9.51
CA TYR A 297 -14.94 4.93 -10.09
C TYR A 297 -13.53 4.57 -10.55
N GLU A 298 -13.22 3.29 -10.49
CA GLU A 298 -11.96 2.70 -10.95
C GLU A 298 -12.17 2.10 -12.35
N VAL A 299 -11.14 2.03 -13.18
CA VAL A 299 -11.22 1.45 -14.53
C VAL A 299 -10.31 0.24 -14.60
N GLU A 300 -10.89 -0.96 -14.68
CA GLU A 300 -10.18 -2.24 -14.61
C GLU A 300 -10.74 -3.23 -15.65
N LYS A 301 -9.86 -3.90 -16.42
CA LYS A 301 -10.19 -5.06 -17.29
C LYS A 301 -11.49 -4.96 -18.09
N GLY A 302 -11.73 -3.81 -18.72
CA GLY A 302 -12.91 -3.62 -19.57
C GLY A 302 -14.18 -3.22 -18.82
N SER A 303 -14.06 -2.82 -17.55
CA SER A 303 -15.17 -2.30 -16.74
C SER A 303 -14.76 -1.01 -16.01
N ALA A 304 -15.75 -0.17 -15.71
CA ALA A 304 -15.66 0.85 -14.66
C ALA A 304 -16.34 0.32 -13.40
N ILE A 305 -15.73 0.53 -12.23
CA ILE A 305 -16.17 -0.08 -10.97
C ILE A 305 -16.42 1.02 -9.95
N ILE A 306 -17.64 1.11 -9.44
CA ILE A 306 -17.98 1.98 -8.31
C ILE A 306 -17.95 1.11 -7.05
N ARG A 307 -17.07 1.48 -6.12
CA ARG A 307 -16.86 0.75 -4.87
C ARG A 307 -17.99 1.00 -3.88
N ASP A 308 -18.36 -0.04 -3.15
CA ASP A 308 -19.17 0.06 -1.93
C ASP A 308 -20.44 0.90 -2.11
N ILE A 309 -21.24 0.58 -3.13
CA ILE A 309 -22.42 1.37 -3.52
C ILE A 309 -23.48 1.44 -2.42
N ASN A 310 -23.39 0.57 -1.41
CA ASN A 310 -24.25 0.55 -0.24
C ASN A 310 -23.68 1.29 0.98
N ASP A 311 -22.40 1.69 0.96
CA ASP A 311 -21.84 2.47 2.04
C ASP A 311 -22.49 3.85 2.08
N LYS A 312 -22.70 4.37 3.30
CA LYS A 312 -23.57 5.53 3.53
C LYS A 312 -23.23 6.75 2.65
N PRO A 313 -21.96 7.18 2.54
CA PRO A 313 -21.59 8.33 1.70
C PRO A 313 -21.92 8.12 0.22
N VAL A 314 -21.62 6.93 -0.32
CA VAL A 314 -21.85 6.60 -1.74
C VAL A 314 -23.35 6.45 -2.01
N ALA A 315 -24.08 5.78 -1.12
CA ALA A 315 -25.52 5.58 -1.24
C ALA A 315 -26.30 6.91 -1.20
N GLU A 316 -25.88 7.85 -0.35
CA GLU A 316 -26.44 9.20 -0.30
C GLU A 316 -26.17 9.99 -1.60
N GLN A 317 -24.95 9.91 -2.13
CA GLN A 317 -24.59 10.53 -3.41
C GLN A 317 -25.43 9.93 -4.56
N LEU A 318 -25.51 8.61 -4.68
CA LEU A 318 -26.31 7.93 -5.70
C LEU A 318 -27.80 8.30 -5.60
N SER A 319 -28.33 8.34 -4.38
CA SER A 319 -29.73 8.74 -4.15
C SER A 319 -30.01 10.17 -4.60
N SER A 320 -29.05 11.08 -4.45
CA SER A 320 -29.18 12.47 -4.90
C SER A 320 -29.22 12.62 -6.43
N LEU A 321 -28.57 11.70 -7.17
CA LEU A 321 -28.58 11.72 -8.64
C LEU A 321 -29.98 11.42 -9.20
N LYS A 322 -30.73 10.55 -8.54
CA LYS A 322 -32.11 10.19 -8.91
C LYS A 322 -33.04 11.43 -8.96
N SER A 323 -32.82 12.37 -8.05
CA SER A 323 -33.62 13.60 -7.92
C SER A 323 -33.30 14.67 -8.97
N SER A 324 -32.26 14.46 -9.79
CA SER A 324 -31.80 15.44 -10.79
C SER A 324 -32.28 15.17 -12.22
N LYS A 325 -33.10 14.12 -12.42
CA LYS A 325 -33.95 13.92 -13.60
C LYS A 325 -35.40 14.24 -13.22
N LEU A 326 -35.74 15.53 -13.16
CA LEU A 326 -37.11 16.06 -13.27
C LEU A 326 -37.09 17.23 -14.24
#